data_AF-D4H7Q4-F1
#
_entry.id   AF-D4H7Q4-F1
#
_cell.length_a   1.000
_cell.length_b   1.000
_cell.length_c   1.000
_cell.angle_alpha   90.00
_cell.angle_beta   90.00
_cell.angle_gamma   90.00
#
_symmetry.space_group_name_H-M   'P 1'
#
loop_
_entity.id
_entity.type
_entity.pdbx_description
1 polymer ?
#
loop_
_entity_poly.entity_id
_entity_poly.type
_entity_poly.pdbx_seq_one_letter_code
_entity_poly.pdbx_strand_id
1 'polypeptide(L)' 'MLNQKLVFVLEGENDALAINLNNFCTVNFDDAKREFVVDYGTTERTVNMNDDKAYFALKDQMLEAITGEK' A
#
# COMPACT_ATOMS: atom_id res chain seq x y z
N MET A 1 18.54 1.93 -7.16
CA MET A 1 18.33 0.69 -6.38
C MET A 1 16.94 0.76 -5.77
N LEU A 2 16.19 -0.34 -5.73
CA LEU A 2 14.88 -0.38 -5.07
C LEU A 2 15.08 -0.34 -3.55
N ASN A 3 14.55 0.67 -2.86
CA ASN A 3 14.48 0.65 -1.40
C ASN A 3 13.45 -0.40 -0.99
N GLN A 4 13.91 -1.53 -0.43
CA GLN A 4 13.05 -2.65 -0.03
C GLN A 4 12.04 -2.26 1.06
N LYS A 5 12.31 -1.22 1.85
CA LYS A 5 11.37 -0.71 2.86
C LYS A 5 10.14 -0.04 2.24
N LEU A 6 10.23 0.37 1.00
CA LEU A 6 9.17 1.03 0.24
C LEU A 6 8.45 0.06 -0.70
N VAL A 7 8.76 -1.24 -0.65
CA VAL A 7 8.13 -2.26 -1.48
C VAL A 7 7.24 -3.14 -0.60
N PHE A 8 5.95 -3.10 -0.86
CA PHE A 8 4.94 -3.90 -0.17
C PHE A 8 4.37 -4.92 -1.14
N VAL A 9 4.36 -6.20 -0.76
CA VAL A 9 3.78 -7.26 -1.58
C VAL A 9 2.56 -7.80 -0.87
N LEU A 10 1.42 -7.72 -1.55
CA LEU A 10 0.14 -8.23 -1.09
C LEU A 10 -0.16 -9.50 -1.88
N GLU A 11 0.02 -10.64 -1.23
CA GLU A 11 -0.28 -11.96 -1.81
C GLU A 11 -1.72 -12.35 -1.47
N GLY A 12 -2.57 -12.46 -2.49
CA GLY A 12 -3.87 -13.10 -2.42
C GLY A 12 -3.78 -14.58 -2.82
N GLU A 13 -4.91 -15.30 -2.74
CA GLU A 13 -4.96 -16.74 -3.08
C GLU A 13 -4.54 -17.07 -4.51
N ASN A 14 -4.75 -16.15 -5.47
CA ASN A 14 -4.46 -16.38 -6.90
C ASN A 14 -3.58 -15.31 -7.55
N ASP A 15 -3.31 -14.19 -6.86
CA ASP A 15 -2.62 -13.03 -7.43
C ASP A 15 -1.74 -12.36 -6.37
N ALA A 16 -0.65 -11.72 -6.80
CA ALA A 16 0.18 -10.90 -5.93
C ALA A 16 0.27 -9.47 -6.49
N LEU A 17 0.02 -8.47 -5.64
CA LEU A 17 0.19 -7.07 -5.95
C LEU A 17 1.44 -6.53 -5.26
N ALA A 18 2.43 -6.13 -6.06
CA ALA A 18 3.60 -5.41 -5.57
C ALA A 18 3.36 -3.89 -5.68
N ILE A 19 3.36 -3.21 -4.53
CA ILE A 19 3.29 -1.76 -4.41
C ILE A 19 4.69 -1.23 -4.14
N ASN A 20 5.20 -0.40 -5.04
CA ASN A 20 6.55 0.18 -4.90
C ASN A 20 6.46 1.70 -4.74
N LEU A 21 6.68 2.16 -3.51
CA LEU A 21 6.62 3.57 -3.13
C LEU A 21 7.91 4.36 -3.42
N ASN A 22 8.91 3.75 -4.09
CA ASN A 22 10.15 4.46 -4.46
C ASN A 22 9.96 5.60 -5.49
N ASN A 23 8.89 5.58 -6.29
CA ASN A 23 8.71 6.48 -7.42
C ASN A 23 7.34 7.18 -7.34
N PHE A 24 7.28 8.39 -6.79
CA PHE A 24 6.13 9.31 -6.90
C PHE A 24 4.73 8.66 -6.82
N CYS A 25 4.55 7.73 -5.89
CA CYS A 25 3.26 7.08 -5.67
C CYS A 25 2.53 7.82 -4.57
N THR A 26 1.29 8.23 -4.81
CA THR A 26 0.40 8.70 -3.75
C THR A 26 -0.40 7.51 -3.24
N VAL A 27 -0.42 7.29 -1.93
CA VAL A 27 -1.27 6.28 -1.30
C VAL A 27 -2.37 6.99 -0.51
N ASN A 28 -3.61 6.75 -0.90
CA ASN A 28 -4.79 7.24 -0.17
C ASN A 28 -5.45 6.07 0.58
N PHE A 29 -5.86 6.33 1.82
CA PHE A 29 -6.51 5.36 2.69
C PHE A 29 -7.97 5.77 2.90
N ASP A 30 -8.91 4.89 2.54
CA ASP A 30 -10.34 5.04 2.84
C ASP A 30 -10.73 4.03 3.93
N ASP A 31 -10.67 4.49 5.18
CA ASP A 31 -10.98 3.67 6.35
C ASP A 31 -12.45 3.22 6.42
N ALA A 32 -13.36 3.96 5.77
CA ALA A 32 -14.78 3.61 5.77
C ALA A 32 -15.08 2.41 4.86
N LYS A 33 -14.29 2.26 3.79
CA LYS A 33 -14.41 1.14 2.84
C LYS A 33 -13.35 0.05 3.03
N ARG A 34 -12.36 0.27 3.89
CA ARG A 34 -11.14 -0.55 4.04
C ARG A 34 -10.41 -0.71 2.70
N GLU A 35 -10.27 0.42 2.01
CA GLU A 35 -9.62 0.50 0.71
C GLU A 35 -8.36 1.33 0.79
N PHE A 36 -7.34 0.92 0.05
CA PHE A 36 -6.21 1.79 -0.25
C PHE A 36 -6.09 1.93 -1.76
N VAL A 37 -5.91 3.19 -2.18
CA VAL A 37 -5.72 3.58 -3.57
C VAL A 37 -4.27 3.97 -3.75
N VAL A 38 -3.58 3.28 -4.64
CA VAL A 38 -2.22 3.59 -5.05
C VAL A 38 -2.27 4.25 -6.41
N ASP A 39 -1.91 5.52 -6.46
CA ASP A 39 -1.77 6.29 -7.69
C ASP A 39 -0.29 6.37 -8.10
N TYR A 40 0.05 5.79 -9.24
CA TYR A 40 1.38 5.82 -9.84
C TYR A 40 1.57 7.02 -10.80
N GLY A 41 0.64 7.97 -10.83
CA GLY A 41 0.59 9.13 -11.72
C GLY A 41 0.17 8.82 -13.16
N THR A 42 0.23 7.55 -13.57
CA THR A 42 -0.20 7.06 -14.90
C THR A 42 -1.28 5.98 -14.80
N THR A 43 -1.45 5.38 -13.63
CA THR A 43 -2.41 4.32 -13.37
C THR A 43 -2.76 4.34 -11.90
N GLU A 44 -4.05 4.23 -11.59
CA GLU A 44 -4.55 4.05 -10.24
C GLU A 44 -4.91 2.58 -10.01
N ARG A 45 -4.58 2.07 -8.83
CA ARG A 45 -4.92 0.72 -8.37
C ARG A 45 -5.61 0.82 -7.02
N THR A 46 -6.86 0.39 -6.97
CA THR A 46 -7.60 0.24 -5.71
C THR A 46 -7.47 -1.18 -5.22
N VAL A 47 -7.17 -1.33 -3.94
CA VAL A 47 -7.18 -2.60 -3.24
C VAL A 47 -8.19 -2.51 -2.12
N ASN A 48 -9.14 -3.44 -2.12
CA ASN A 48 -10.12 -3.59 -1.06
C ASN A 48 -9.73 -4.75 -0.15
N MET A 49 -9.77 -4.55 1.15
CA MET A 49 -9.56 -5.61 2.14
C MET A 49 -10.84 -5.86 2.94
N ASN A 50 -11.26 -7.13 2.98
CA ASN A 50 -12.42 -7.55 3.76
C ASN A 50 -12.14 -7.68 5.27
N ASP A 51 -10.87 -7.73 5.66
CA ASP A 51 -10.43 -7.88 7.06
C ASP A 51 -9.90 -6.55 7.61
N ASP A 52 -10.61 -6.01 8.60
CA ASP A 52 -10.24 -4.77 9.32
C ASP A 52 -8.84 -4.83 9.92
N LYS A 53 -8.51 -5.96 10.57
CA LYS A 53 -7.24 -6.10 11.28
C LYS A 53 -6.08 -6.10 10.31
N ALA A 54 -6.24 -6.78 9.17
CA ALA A 54 -5.23 -6.81 8.12
C ALA A 54 -5.07 -5.42 7.45
N TYR A 55 -6.18 -4.72 7.21
CA TYR A 55 -6.17 -3.36 6.66
C TYR A 55 -5.39 -2.38 7.55
N PHE A 56 -5.72 -2.31 8.85
CA PHE A 56 -5.04 -1.38 9.75
C PHE A 56 -3.57 -1.74 9.98
N ALA A 57 -3.23 -3.03 10.05
CA ALA A 57 -1.83 -3.46 10.16
C ALA A 57 -0.99 -3.04 8.94
N LEU A 58 -1.54 -3.19 7.73
CA LEU A 58 -0.85 -2.78 6.50
C LEU A 58 -0.74 -1.25 6.42
N LYS A 59 -1.81 -0.54 6.76
CA LYS A 59 -1.81 0.93 6.82
C LYS A 59 -0.70 1.44 7.75
N ASP A 60 -0.59 0.89 8.95
CA ASP A 60 0.46 1.26 9.90
C ASP A 60 1.86 0.96 9.35
N GLN A 61 2.07 -0.20 8.73
CA GLN A 61 3.36 -0.54 8.09
C GLN A 61 3.73 0.42 6.95
N MET A 62 2.77 0.78 6.11
CA MET A 62 2.97 1.75 5.03
C MET A 62 3.28 3.14 5.57
N LEU A 63 2.55 3.60 6.59
CA LEU A 63 2.80 4.88 7.24
C LEU A 63 4.16 4.91 7.93
N GLU A 64 4.57 3.83 8.61
CA GLU A 64 5.89 3.74 9.24
C GLU A 64 7.01 3.81 8.19
N ALA A 65 6.84 3.13 7.05
CA ALA A 65 7.83 3.19 5.98
C ALA A 65 7.94 4.58 5.33
N ILE A 66 6.82 5.29 5.18
CA ILE A 66 6.78 6.65 4.63
C ILE A 66 7.33 7.67 5.65
N THR A 67 7.01 7.53 6.93
CA THR A 67 7.38 8.49 7.99
C THR A 67 8.73 8.21 8.65
N GLY A 68 9.26 6.99 8.48
CA GLY A 68 10.55 6.53 8.98
C GLY A 68 11.77 7.09 8.26
N GLU A 69 11.59 7.96 7.26
CA GLU A 69 12.66 8.82 6.70
C GLU A 69 12.92 10.06 7.58
N LYS A 70 13.19 9.86 8.87
CA LYS A 70 13.77 10.91 9.74
C LYS A 70 15.20 10.58 10.13
#